data_AF-A0A174P733-F1
#
_entry.id   AF-A0A174P733-F1
#
_cell.length_a   1.000
_cell.length_b   1.000
_cell.length_c   1.000
_cell.angle_alpha   90.00
_cell.angle_beta   90.00
_cell.angle_gamma   90.00
#
_symmetry.space_group_name_H-M   'P 1'
#
loop_
_entity.id
_entity.type
_entity.pdbx_description
1 polymer ?
#
loop_
_entity_poly.entity_id
_entity_poly.type
_entity_poly.pdbx_seq_one_letter_code
_entity_poly.pdbx_strand_id
1 'polypeptide(L)'
;MIIELKDKKIEESLKHLRKAIEIVGGNEYLENITSDEQLIEELLRYVFYKGEATITIDGRNYTVMELCTLKTEFEKYFLKNKLKVINRIVSKIKKYNTELEGKIRKFKKSNSIEEFKEIVEEIEERYKWEFDNFLLNYIDNMDDDKNYYGEYLKEKRKQIIDSILMKLGI
;
A
#
# COMPACT_ATOMS: atom_id res chain seq x y z
N MET A 1 14.08 -16.00 26.16
CA MET A 1 13.34 -15.11 27.07
C MET A 1 12.18 -14.56 26.27
N ILE A 2 10.95 -15.02 26.51
CA ILE A 2 9.78 -14.51 25.79
C ILE A 2 9.36 -13.24 26.52
N ILE A 3 9.52 -12.09 25.87
CA ILE A 3 8.98 -10.84 26.39
C ILE A 3 7.50 -10.84 26.00
N GLU A 4 6.60 -11.17 26.93
CA GLU A 4 5.16 -10.96 26.70
C GLU A 4 4.88 -9.45 26.72
N LEU A 5 4.86 -8.83 25.54
CA LEU A 5 4.55 -7.41 25.39
C LEU A 5 3.05 -7.22 25.19
N LYS A 6 2.29 -7.29 26.27
CA LYS A 6 0.86 -6.89 26.27
C LYS A 6 0.72 -5.38 26.50
N ASP A 7 1.39 -4.58 25.67
CA ASP A 7 1.23 -3.13 25.67
C ASP A 7 0.63 -2.67 24.34
N LYS A 8 -0.63 -2.21 24.40
CA LYS A 8 -1.37 -1.68 23.24
C LYS A 8 -0.62 -0.56 22.52
N LYS A 9 0.18 0.25 23.23
CA LYS A 9 0.98 1.32 22.60
C LYS A 9 2.11 0.75 21.77
N ILE A 10 2.72 -0.34 22.21
CA ILE A 10 3.80 -1.02 21.49
C ILE A 10 3.23 -1.72 20.26
N GLU A 11 2.13 -2.45 20.42
CA GLU A 11 1.40 -3.06 19.28
C GLU A 11 1.05 -2.02 18.20
N GLU A 12 0.50 -0.87 18.61
CA GLU A 12 0.15 0.19 17.65
C GLU A 12 1.39 0.82 17.00
N SER A 13 2.47 0.99 17.77
CA SER A 13 3.75 1.50 17.25
C SER A 13 4.34 0.55 16.21
N LEU A 14 4.26 -0.76 16.44
CA LEU A 14 4.70 -1.78 15.50
C LEU A 14 3.84 -1.79 14.24
N LYS A 15 2.50 -1.66 14.37
CA LYS A 15 1.63 -1.49 13.19
C LYS A 15 2.01 -0.27 12.37
N HIS A 16 2.32 0.85 13.01
CA HIS A 16 2.79 2.04 12.29
C HIS A 16 4.15 1.82 11.62
N LEU A 17 5.07 1.12 12.28
CA LEU A 17 6.37 0.79 11.72
C LEU A 17 6.25 -0.15 10.51
N ARG A 18 5.41 -1.19 10.59
CA ARG A 18 5.13 -2.11 9.46
C ARG A 18 4.62 -1.33 8.24
N LYS A 19 3.66 -0.42 8.43
CA LYS A 19 3.18 0.47 7.36
C LYS A 19 4.30 1.33 6.76
N ALA A 20 5.20 1.83 7.61
CA ALA A 20 6.32 2.65 7.18
C ALA A 20 7.36 1.87 6.36
N ILE A 21 7.67 0.65 6.78
CA ILE A 21 8.54 -0.29 6.06
C ILE A 21 7.94 -0.64 4.70
N GLU A 22 6.64 -0.91 4.65
CA GLU A 22 5.95 -1.24 3.40
C GLU A 22 6.02 -0.10 2.36
N ILE A 23 5.83 1.16 2.78
CA ILE A 23 5.86 2.35 1.92
C ILE A 23 7.18 2.50 1.16
N VAL A 24 8.30 2.06 1.74
CA VAL A 24 9.64 2.14 1.13
C VAL A 24 10.06 0.84 0.44
N GLY A 25 9.13 -0.08 0.18
CA GLY A 25 9.38 -1.32 -0.56
C GLY A 25 9.77 -2.53 0.30
N GLY A 26 9.66 -2.43 1.63
CA GLY A 26 10.03 -3.48 2.56
C GLY A 26 9.01 -4.60 2.74
N ASN A 27 8.10 -4.84 1.78
CA ASN A 27 7.08 -5.89 1.92
C ASN A 27 7.73 -7.28 2.09
N GLU A 28 8.75 -7.60 1.29
CA GLU A 28 9.51 -8.86 1.42
C GLU A 28 10.25 -8.96 2.77
N TYR A 29 10.78 -7.85 3.29
CA TYR A 29 11.35 -7.81 4.64
C TYR A 29 10.28 -8.19 5.67
N LEU A 30 9.07 -7.63 5.56
CA LEU A 30 7.97 -7.92 6.48
C LEU A 30 7.46 -9.36 6.39
N GLU A 31 7.48 -9.98 5.21
CA GLU A 31 7.12 -11.38 5.01
C GLU A 31 8.07 -12.34 5.76
N ASN A 32 9.32 -11.93 5.96
CA ASN A 32 10.31 -12.68 6.75
C ASN A 32 10.19 -12.45 8.27
N ILE A 33 9.35 -11.51 8.71
CA ILE A 33 9.07 -11.22 10.12
C ILE A 33 7.83 -12.00 10.56
N THR A 34 8.05 -13.10 11.26
CA THR A 34 7.02 -14.06 11.69
C THR A 34 6.24 -13.63 12.93
N SER A 35 6.81 -12.73 13.75
CA SER A 35 6.12 -12.18 14.93
C SER A 35 6.57 -10.76 15.26
N ASP A 36 5.78 -10.07 16.08
CA ASP A 36 6.11 -8.73 16.57
C ASP A 36 7.31 -8.74 17.53
N GLU A 37 7.48 -9.81 18.31
CA GLU A 37 8.65 -10.02 19.17
C GLU A 37 9.93 -10.14 18.34
N GLN A 38 9.88 -10.81 17.19
CA GLN A 38 11.04 -10.93 16.29
C GLN A 38 11.50 -9.55 15.81
N LEU A 39 10.57 -8.70 15.37
CA LEU A 39 10.87 -7.34 14.94
C LEU A 39 11.48 -6.51 16.08
N ILE A 40 10.90 -6.61 17.27
CA ILE A 40 11.42 -5.90 18.45
C ILE A 40 12.82 -6.39 18.82
N GLU A 41 13.05 -7.70 18.82
CA GLU A 41 14.36 -8.26 19.14
C GLU A 41 15.42 -7.78 18.16
N GLU A 42 15.09 -7.73 16.85
CA GLU A 42 15.98 -7.20 15.83
C GLU A 42 16.31 -5.72 16.10
N LEU A 43 15.30 -4.87 16.31
CA LEU A 43 15.50 -3.45 16.60
C LEU A 43 16.34 -3.23 17.86
N LEU A 44 16.09 -3.98 18.93
CA LEU A 44 16.86 -3.90 20.16
C LEU A 44 18.33 -4.30 19.94
N ARG A 45 18.59 -5.37 19.17
CA ARG A 45 19.95 -5.76 18.80
C ARG A 45 20.66 -4.62 18.10
N TYR A 46 20.03 -3.97 17.12
CA TYR A 46 20.61 -2.82 16.43
C TYR A 46 20.91 -1.66 17.39
N VAL A 47 19.99 -1.33 18.31
CA VAL A 47 20.22 -0.29 19.32
C VAL A 47 21.41 -0.62 20.22
N PHE A 48 21.49 -1.85 20.74
CA PHE A 48 22.56 -2.24 21.65
C PHE A 48 23.93 -2.34 20.97
N TYR A 49 23.99 -2.81 19.71
CA TYR A 49 25.27 -3.03 19.01
C TYR A 49 25.71 -1.84 18.14
N LYS A 50 24.78 -1.05 17.60
CA LYS A 50 25.07 0.06 16.68
C LYS A 50 24.67 1.44 17.23
N GLY A 51 23.99 1.50 18.36
CA GLY A 51 23.56 2.75 18.99
C GLY A 51 22.24 3.32 18.46
N GLU A 52 21.69 2.74 17.39
CA GLU A 52 20.43 3.17 16.77
C GLU A 52 19.64 2.00 16.17
N ALA A 53 18.32 2.14 16.12
CA ALA A 53 17.42 1.15 15.51
C ALA A 53 17.33 1.39 13.99
N THR A 54 17.93 0.50 13.20
CA THR A 54 17.95 0.59 11.73
C THR A 54 17.38 -0.66 11.07
N ILE A 55 16.74 -0.49 9.92
CA ILE A 55 16.23 -1.57 9.07
C ILE A 55 16.82 -1.42 7.68
N THR A 56 17.35 -2.51 7.11
CA THR A 56 17.88 -2.52 5.73
C THR A 56 16.80 -2.99 4.77
N ILE A 57 16.47 -2.16 3.77
CA ILE A 57 15.48 -2.45 2.73
C ILE A 57 16.14 -2.14 1.38
N ASP A 58 16.22 -3.14 0.51
CA ASP A 58 16.81 -3.04 -0.84
C ASP A 58 18.20 -2.36 -0.84
N GLY A 59 19.04 -2.77 0.12
CA GLY A 59 20.42 -2.26 0.27
C GLY A 59 20.53 -0.88 0.93
N ARG A 60 19.42 -0.20 1.23
CA ARG A 60 19.41 1.06 1.97
C ARG A 60 19.08 0.84 3.45
N ASN A 61 19.88 1.45 4.32
CA ASN A 61 19.62 1.47 5.76
C ASN A 61 18.72 2.66 6.09
N TYR A 62 17.61 2.39 6.77
CA TYR A 62 16.70 3.40 7.29
C TYR A 62 16.70 3.37 8.80
N THR A 63 16.73 4.54 9.43
CA THR A 63 16.39 4.62 10.86
C THR A 63 14.89 4.45 11.06
N VAL A 64 14.47 3.92 12.22
CA VAL A 64 13.04 3.86 12.57
C VAL A 64 12.39 5.25 12.50
N MET A 65 13.11 6.30 12.88
CA MET A 65 12.61 7.68 12.82
C MET A 65 12.40 8.16 11.37
N GLU A 66 13.33 7.83 10.47
CA GLU A 66 13.22 8.14 9.04
C GLU A 66 11.99 7.45 8.43
N LEU A 67 11.79 6.16 8.71
CA LEU A 67 10.62 5.41 8.25
C LEU A 67 9.31 6.06 8.72
N CYS A 68 9.20 6.41 10.00
CA CYS A 68 8.02 7.08 10.55
C CYS A 68 7.77 8.45 9.89
N THR A 69 8.84 9.16 9.54
CA THR A 69 8.75 10.45 8.82
C THR A 69 8.22 10.25 7.41
N LEU A 70 8.83 9.33 6.64
CA LEU A 70 8.40 9.00 5.27
C LEU A 70 6.95 8.52 5.22
N LYS A 71 6.52 7.69 6.20
CA LYS A 71 5.12 7.31 6.34
C LYS A 71 4.20 8.51 6.49
N THR A 72 4.56 9.44 7.36
CA THR A 72 3.76 10.65 7.61
C THR A 72 3.67 11.51 6.35
N GLU A 73 4.75 11.62 5.60
CA GLU A 73 4.80 12.34 4.33
C GLU A 73 3.96 11.66 3.25
N PHE A 74 4.05 10.33 3.15
CA PHE A 74 3.19 9.53 2.28
C PHE A 74 1.71 9.75 2.58
N GLU A 75 1.28 9.71 3.85
CA GLU A 75 -0.13 9.90 4.22
C GLU A 75 -0.63 11.30 3.84
N LYS A 76 0.19 12.34 4.05
CA LYS A 76 -0.10 13.71 3.60
C LYS A 76 -0.21 13.78 2.07
N TYR A 77 0.74 13.17 1.35
CA TYR A 77 0.74 13.11 -0.10
C TYR A 77 -0.50 12.41 -0.64
N PHE A 78 -0.86 11.24 -0.07
CA PHE A 78 -2.02 10.46 -0.44
C PHE A 78 -3.30 11.28 -0.30
N LEU A 79 -3.53 11.89 0.86
CA LEU A 79 -4.72 12.70 1.11
C LEU A 79 -4.83 13.89 0.15
N LYS A 80 -3.71 14.58 -0.12
CA LYS A 80 -3.67 15.75 -1.00
C LYS A 80 -3.93 15.40 -2.46
N ASN A 81 -3.45 14.24 -2.93
CA ASN A 81 -3.37 13.94 -4.36
C ASN A 81 -4.32 12.84 -4.84
N LYS A 82 -4.92 12.04 -3.94
CA LYS A 82 -5.80 10.91 -4.32
C LYS A 82 -6.92 11.32 -5.27
N LEU A 83 -7.57 12.46 -5.02
CA LEU A 83 -8.70 12.92 -5.84
C LEU A 83 -8.28 13.20 -7.29
N LYS A 84 -7.07 13.72 -7.49
CA LYS A 84 -6.50 13.98 -8.81
C LYS A 84 -6.27 12.68 -9.59
N VAL A 85 -5.78 11.63 -8.92
CA VAL A 85 -5.59 10.30 -9.52
C VAL A 85 -6.93 9.69 -9.88
N ILE A 86 -7.89 9.68 -8.94
CA ILE A 86 -9.25 9.17 -9.15
C ILE A 86 -9.89 9.82 -10.38
N ASN A 87 -9.92 11.16 -10.44
CA ASN A 87 -10.57 11.87 -11.54
C ASN A 87 -9.87 11.61 -12.88
N ARG A 88 -8.54 11.43 -12.89
CA ARG A 88 -7.77 11.08 -14.09
C ARG A 88 -8.19 9.72 -14.62
N ILE A 89 -8.21 8.68 -13.77
CA ILE A 89 -8.61 7.33 -14.17
C ILE A 89 -10.07 7.32 -14.63
N VAL A 90 -10.99 7.92 -13.88
CA VAL A 90 -12.41 8.04 -14.27
C VAL A 90 -12.55 8.71 -15.65
N SER A 91 -11.78 9.76 -15.92
CA SER A 91 -11.81 10.43 -17.22
C SER A 91 -11.30 9.55 -18.36
N LYS A 92 -10.29 8.71 -18.11
CA LYS A 92 -9.78 7.75 -19.09
C LYS A 92 -10.81 6.65 -19.38
N ILE A 93 -11.45 6.11 -18.33
CA ILE A 93 -12.52 5.13 -18.46
C ILE A 93 -13.64 5.66 -19.36
N LYS A 94 -14.20 6.83 -19.01
CA LYS A 94 -15.34 7.42 -19.72
C LYS A 94 -15.05 7.83 -21.16
N LYS A 95 -13.78 8.12 -21.48
CA LYS A 95 -13.39 8.59 -22.84
C LYS A 95 -12.92 7.48 -23.74
N TYR A 96 -12.25 6.47 -23.20
CA TYR A 96 -11.45 5.54 -23.99
C TYR A 96 -11.73 4.07 -23.69
N ASN A 97 -12.45 3.72 -22.62
CA ASN A 97 -12.69 2.32 -22.26
C ASN A 97 -14.16 1.91 -22.44
N THR A 98 -14.56 1.71 -23.70
CA THR A 98 -15.90 1.25 -24.08
C THR A 98 -16.24 -0.14 -23.55
N GLU A 99 -15.23 -0.99 -23.36
CA GLU A 99 -15.39 -2.35 -22.82
C GLU A 99 -15.81 -2.30 -21.35
N LEU A 100 -15.05 -1.58 -20.52
CA LEU A 100 -15.36 -1.40 -19.10
C LEU A 100 -16.69 -0.66 -18.91
N GLU A 101 -17.01 0.33 -19.75
CA GLU A 101 -18.36 0.93 -19.74
C GLU A 101 -19.47 -0.07 -20.08
N GLY A 102 -19.19 -1.03 -20.97
CA GLY A 102 -20.06 -2.17 -21.25
C GLY A 102 -20.28 -3.03 -20.01
N LYS A 103 -19.20 -3.44 -19.34
CA LYS A 103 -19.26 -4.22 -18.09
C LYS A 103 -20.01 -3.48 -16.99
N ILE A 104 -19.75 -2.18 -16.80
CA ILE A 104 -20.46 -1.34 -15.82
C ILE A 104 -21.96 -1.28 -16.12
N ARG A 105 -22.35 -1.12 -17.39
CA ARG A 105 -23.78 -1.13 -17.78
C ARG A 105 -24.43 -2.49 -17.55
N LYS A 106 -23.69 -3.59 -17.75
CA LYS A 106 -24.14 -4.96 -17.49
C LYS A 106 -24.36 -5.18 -15.99
N PHE A 107 -23.38 -4.82 -15.17
CA PHE A 107 -23.44 -4.87 -13.71
C PHE A 107 -24.64 -4.07 -13.17
N LYS A 108 -24.86 -2.84 -13.64
CA LYS A 108 -26.01 -2.01 -13.22
C LYS A 108 -27.38 -2.67 -13.46
N LYS A 109 -27.46 -3.63 -14.39
CA LYS A 109 -28.68 -4.38 -14.68
C LYS A 109 -28.78 -5.68 -13.89
N SER A 110 -27.66 -6.37 -13.69
CA SER A 110 -27.62 -7.69 -13.07
C SER A 110 -27.46 -7.64 -11.54
N ASN A 111 -26.77 -6.61 -11.03
CA ASN A 111 -26.25 -6.50 -9.67
C ASN A 111 -25.42 -7.74 -9.23
N SER A 112 -24.74 -8.38 -10.18
CA SER A 112 -23.95 -9.59 -9.95
C SER A 112 -22.62 -9.29 -9.26
N ILE A 113 -22.31 -10.02 -8.19
CA ILE A 113 -21.02 -9.93 -7.48
C ILE A 113 -19.86 -10.32 -8.41
N GLU A 114 -20.07 -11.27 -9.31
CA GLU A 114 -19.01 -11.72 -10.22
C GLU A 114 -18.66 -10.62 -11.23
N GLU A 115 -19.67 -9.95 -11.80
CA GLU A 115 -19.45 -8.83 -12.70
C GLU A 115 -18.80 -7.63 -11.99
N PHE A 116 -19.09 -7.45 -10.70
CA PHE A 116 -18.42 -6.44 -9.89
C PHE A 116 -16.91 -6.75 -9.74
N LYS A 117 -16.55 -8.01 -9.44
CA LYS A 117 -15.15 -8.43 -9.34
C LYS A 117 -14.41 -8.24 -10.65
N GLU A 118 -15.00 -8.65 -11.77
CA GLU A 118 -14.40 -8.47 -13.10
C GLU A 118 -14.11 -6.98 -13.41
N ILE A 119 -14.99 -6.07 -13.00
CA ILE A 119 -14.79 -4.63 -13.15
C ILE A 119 -13.61 -4.15 -12.28
N VAL A 120 -13.53 -4.61 -11.03
CA VAL A 120 -12.43 -4.27 -10.11
C VAL A 120 -11.10 -4.75 -10.67
N GLU A 121 -11.01 -6.01 -11.06
CA GLU A 121 -9.80 -6.62 -11.61
C GLU A 121 -9.34 -5.90 -12.89
N GLU A 122 -10.27 -5.59 -13.82
CA GLU A 122 -9.90 -4.85 -15.02
C GLU A 122 -9.40 -3.43 -14.71
N ILE A 123 -9.97 -2.75 -13.70
CA ILE A 123 -9.46 -1.44 -13.27
C ILE A 123 -8.05 -1.59 -12.68
N GLU A 124 -7.81 -2.60 -11.83
CA GLU A 124 -6.51 -2.87 -11.22
C GLU A 124 -5.43 -3.13 -12.27
N GLU A 125 -5.70 -4.02 -13.24
CA GLU A 125 -4.74 -4.39 -14.27
C GLU A 125 -4.49 -3.25 -15.26
N ARG A 126 -5.57 -2.65 -15.81
CA ARG A 126 -5.45 -1.67 -16.89
C ARG A 126 -4.83 -0.36 -16.43
N TYR A 127 -5.07 0.04 -15.17
CA TYR A 127 -4.52 1.26 -14.58
C TYR A 127 -3.41 1.00 -13.57
N LYS A 128 -2.76 -0.18 -13.63
CA LYS A 128 -1.65 -0.58 -12.76
C LYS A 128 -0.59 0.52 -12.67
N TRP A 129 -0.14 1.04 -13.82
CA TRP A 129 0.89 2.07 -13.86
C TRP A 129 0.49 3.35 -13.11
N GLU A 130 -0.78 3.79 -13.19
CA GLU A 130 -1.26 4.94 -12.40
C GLU A 130 -1.31 4.65 -10.91
N PHE A 131 -1.63 3.43 -10.50
CA PHE A 131 -1.58 3.02 -9.10
C PHE A 131 -0.14 2.95 -8.59
N ASP A 132 0.75 2.31 -9.34
CA ASP A 132 2.15 2.12 -8.95
C ASP A 132 2.87 3.46 -8.80
N ASN A 133 2.77 4.35 -9.80
CA ASN A 133 3.36 5.69 -9.69
C ASN A 133 2.80 6.53 -8.55
N PHE A 134 1.58 6.23 -8.12
CA PHE A 134 0.95 6.98 -7.05
C PHE A 134 1.28 6.40 -5.66
N LEU A 135 1.22 5.08 -5.51
CA LEU A 135 1.31 4.40 -4.23
C LEU A 135 2.73 3.96 -3.88
N LEU A 136 3.57 3.73 -4.89
CA LEU A 136 4.96 3.28 -4.73
C LEU A 136 5.95 4.43 -4.96
N ASN A 137 5.53 5.67 -4.68
CA ASN A 137 6.28 6.88 -5.01
C ASN A 137 7.58 7.11 -4.21
N TYR A 138 7.91 6.20 -3.28
CA TYR A 138 9.16 6.18 -2.52
C TYR A 138 10.10 5.03 -2.92
N ILE A 139 9.72 4.24 -3.93
CA ILE A 139 10.49 3.11 -4.41
C ILE A 139 11.13 3.52 -5.74
N ASP A 140 12.44 3.73 -5.70
CA ASP A 140 13.23 3.99 -6.90
C ASP A 140 13.52 2.67 -7.63
N ASN A 141 13.44 2.68 -8.96
CA ASN A 141 13.74 1.54 -9.83
C ASN A 141 12.95 0.26 -9.47
N MET A 142 11.62 0.32 -9.53
CA MET A 142 10.74 -0.83 -9.28
C MET A 142 11.15 -2.03 -10.15
N ASP A 143 11.28 -3.19 -9.50
CA ASP A 143 11.46 -4.48 -10.13
C ASP A 143 10.08 -5.06 -10.47
N ASP A 144 9.85 -5.37 -11.76
CA ASP A 144 8.58 -5.92 -12.24
C ASP A 144 8.26 -7.30 -11.62
N ASP A 145 9.29 -8.03 -11.16
CA ASP A 145 9.14 -9.35 -10.54
C ASP A 145 8.84 -9.28 -9.03
N LYS A 146 8.93 -8.09 -8.41
CA LYS A 146 8.76 -7.92 -6.96
C LYS A 146 7.34 -7.45 -6.59
N ASN A 147 6.75 -8.12 -5.59
CA ASN A 147 5.50 -7.66 -5.00
C ASN A 147 5.75 -6.60 -3.90
N TYR A 148 5.58 -5.33 -4.26
CA TYR A 148 5.66 -4.21 -3.31
C TYR A 148 4.38 -3.97 -2.50
N TYR A 149 3.25 -4.58 -2.88
CA TYR A 149 1.96 -4.35 -2.26
C TYR A 149 1.73 -5.31 -1.07
N GLY A 150 2.03 -4.81 0.13
CA GLY A 150 1.58 -5.40 1.39
C GLY A 150 0.15 -5.03 1.74
N GLU A 151 -0.27 -5.32 2.97
CA GLU A 151 -1.65 -5.08 3.44
C GLU A 151 -2.03 -3.60 3.36
N TYR A 152 -1.14 -2.69 3.75
CA TYR A 152 -1.44 -1.27 3.85
C TYR A 152 -1.63 -0.61 2.48
N LEU A 153 -0.73 -0.87 1.53
CA LEU A 153 -0.80 -0.33 0.18
C LEU A 153 -1.93 -0.97 -0.62
N LYS A 154 -2.27 -2.25 -0.38
CA LYS A 154 -3.50 -2.88 -0.90
C LYS A 154 -4.74 -2.16 -0.40
N GLU A 155 -4.80 -1.83 0.90
CA GLU A 155 -5.90 -1.04 1.47
C GLU A 155 -5.99 0.34 0.81
N LYS A 156 -4.86 1.04 0.60
CA LYS A 156 -4.84 2.35 -0.08
C LYS A 156 -5.28 2.26 -1.54
N ARG A 157 -4.88 1.22 -2.27
CA ARG A 157 -5.32 0.97 -3.64
C ARG A 157 -6.83 0.74 -3.69
N LYS A 158 -7.35 -0.11 -2.79
CA LYS A 158 -8.79 -0.37 -2.66
C LYS A 158 -9.58 0.92 -2.40
N GLN A 159 -9.13 1.79 -1.49
CA GLN A 159 -9.79 3.09 -1.24
C GLN A 159 -9.90 3.95 -2.50
N ILE A 160 -8.89 3.92 -3.38
CA ILE A 160 -8.92 4.64 -4.66
C ILE A 160 -9.92 3.99 -5.62
N ILE A 161 -9.90 2.67 -5.75
CA ILE A 161 -10.81 1.91 -6.62
C ILE A 161 -12.25 2.13 -6.21
N ASP A 162 -12.57 1.96 -4.92
CA ASP A 162 -13.92 2.22 -4.40
C ASP A 162 -14.41 3.62 -4.76
N SER A 163 -13.52 4.62 -4.66
CA SER A 163 -13.83 6.01 -5.06
C SER A 163 -14.01 6.20 -6.57
N ILE A 164 -13.29 5.43 -7.40
CA ILE A 164 -13.46 5.39 -8.86
C ILE A 164 -14.83 4.80 -9.20
N LEU A 165 -15.16 3.64 -8.62
CA LEU A 165 -16.43 2.94 -8.81
C LEU A 165 -17.61 3.86 -8.47
N MET A 166 -17.59 4.52 -7.31
CA MET A 166 -18.61 5.50 -6.91
C MET A 166 -18.79 6.61 -7.96
N LYS A 167 -17.71 7.09 -8.58
CA LYS A 167 -17.77 8.13 -9.64
C LYS A 167 -18.22 7.61 -11.02
N LEU A 168 -18.16 6.29 -11.22
CA LEU A 168 -18.75 5.58 -12.36
C LEU A 168 -20.23 5.21 -12.08
N GLY A 169 -20.69 5.45 -10.85
CA GLY A 169 -22.07 5.28 -10.41
C GLY A 169 -22.41 3.82 -10.12
N ILE A 170 -21.45 3.08 -9.56
CA ILE A 170 -21.58 1.72 -9.05
C ILE A 170 -20.98 1.63 -7.65
#